data_AF-A0A7C8YE98-F1
#
_entry.id   AF-A0A7C8YE98-F1
#
_cell.length_a   1.000
_cell.length_b   1.000
_cell.length_c   1.000
_cell.angle_alpha   90.00
_cell.angle_beta   90.00
_cell.angle_gamma   90.00
#
_symmetry.space_group_name_H-M   'P 1'
#
loop_
_entity.id
_entity.type
_entity.pdbx_description
1 polymer ?
#
loop_
_entity_poly.entity_id
_entity_poly.type
_entity_poly.pdbx_seq_one_letter_code
_entity_poly.pdbx_strand_id
1 'polypeptide(L)'
;MQLYHHPFSMDSQKIRLALEENGIDYTSYHMNPLTGKNMDASFFRMNPSGKLPVFQNGSHILYNTIEIIQYIERIAVVSSGGDDAKLSSREVLEWMHKVQEWNPKYFTLSRIPEKHRLYVSKFIRQVVIARMAECPDLASSYHRRLKDAYKTEEKLKDPKV
;
A
#
# COMPACT_ATOMS: atom_id res chain seq x y z
N MET A 1 7.31 -5.94 -15.57
CA MET A 1 6.57 -5.83 -14.29
C MET A 1 6.33 -4.35 -13.98
N GLN A 2 5.22 -3.99 -13.33
CA GLN A 2 4.87 -2.60 -13.01
C GLN A 2 4.67 -2.45 -11.50
N LEU A 3 5.23 -1.39 -10.92
CA LEU A 3 5.09 -1.07 -9.50
C LEU A 3 4.52 0.33 -9.33
N TYR A 4 3.32 0.42 -8.74
CA TYR A 4 2.72 1.67 -8.29
C TYR A 4 3.07 1.89 -6.82
N HIS A 5 3.83 2.95 -6.53
CA HIS A 5 4.38 3.13 -5.19
C HIS A 5 4.60 4.60 -4.83
N HIS A 6 4.88 4.84 -3.56
CA HIS A 6 5.24 6.16 -3.05
C HIS A 6 6.57 6.09 -2.30
N PRO A 7 7.51 7.04 -2.51
CA PRO A 7 8.84 7.01 -1.90
C PRO A 7 8.84 6.89 -0.37
N PHE A 8 7.86 7.51 0.30
CA PHE A 8 7.75 7.53 1.76
C PHE A 8 6.81 6.47 2.35
N SER A 9 6.28 5.55 1.53
CA SER A 9 5.51 4.42 2.06
C SER A 9 6.46 3.30 2.46
N MET A 10 6.41 2.88 3.74
CA MET A 10 7.23 1.77 4.25
C MET A 10 6.96 0.47 3.50
N ASP A 11 5.71 0.17 3.18
CA ASP A 11 5.37 -1.02 2.41
C ASP A 11 5.90 -0.94 0.98
N SER A 12 5.86 0.25 0.37
CA SER A 12 6.48 0.48 -0.94
C SER A 12 8.00 0.32 -0.91
N GLN A 13 8.66 0.74 0.16
CA GLN A 13 10.09 0.56 0.35
C GLN A 13 10.47 -0.92 0.44
N LYS A 14 9.71 -1.73 1.22
CA LYS A 14 9.92 -3.18 1.32
C LYS A 14 9.89 -3.85 -0.07
N ILE A 15 8.91 -3.50 -0.91
CA ILE A 15 8.78 -4.08 -2.24
C ILE A 15 9.92 -3.66 -3.17
N ARG A 16 10.33 -2.38 -3.12
CA ARG A 16 11.49 -1.94 -3.90
C ARG A 16 12.75 -2.70 -3.49
N LEU A 17 13.03 -2.79 -2.18
CA LEU A 17 14.17 -3.57 -1.69
C LEU A 17 14.14 -5.01 -2.21
N ALA A 18 12.99 -5.69 -2.10
CA ALA A 18 12.86 -7.05 -2.61
C ALA A 18 13.11 -7.15 -4.13
N LEU A 19 12.66 -6.18 -4.93
CA LEU A 19 12.90 -6.17 -6.37
C LEU A 19 14.38 -5.92 -6.71
N GLU A 20 14.99 -4.91 -6.08
CA GLU A 20 16.40 -4.56 -6.33
C GLU A 20 17.35 -5.67 -5.85
N GLU A 21 17.12 -6.27 -4.67
CA GLU A 21 17.94 -7.36 -4.12
C GLU A 21 17.92 -8.62 -4.99
N ASN A 22 16.79 -8.88 -5.66
CA ASN A 22 16.65 -10.01 -6.58
C ASN A 22 17.03 -9.64 -8.03
N GLY A 23 17.48 -8.41 -8.28
CA GLY A 23 17.87 -7.95 -9.62
C GLY A 23 16.73 -7.99 -10.65
N ILE A 24 15.49 -7.76 -10.23
CA ILE A 24 14.32 -7.84 -11.11
C ILE A 24 13.92 -6.47 -11.63
N ASP A 25 13.97 -6.29 -12.94
CA ASP A 25 13.56 -5.05 -13.60
C ASP A 25 12.04 -4.80 -13.51
N TYR A 26 11.69 -3.55 -13.18
CA TYR A 26 10.30 -3.10 -13.12
C TYR A 26 10.12 -1.66 -13.59
N THR A 27 8.95 -1.38 -14.13
CA THR A 27 8.52 -0.02 -14.46
C THR A 27 7.94 0.65 -13.21
N SER A 28 8.54 1.77 -12.82
CA SER A 28 8.25 2.50 -11.59
C SER A 28 7.22 3.61 -11.82
N TYR A 29 6.03 3.48 -11.21
CA TYR A 29 4.96 4.47 -11.27
C TYR A 29 4.79 5.17 -9.92
N HIS A 30 5.19 6.44 -9.88
CA HIS A 30 5.10 7.25 -8.67
C HIS A 30 3.68 7.78 -8.47
N MET A 31 3.06 7.36 -7.37
CA MET A 31 1.71 7.77 -6.98
C MET A 31 1.76 8.57 -5.69
N ASN A 32 1.21 9.79 -5.69
CA ASN A 32 1.13 10.63 -4.51
C ASN A 32 -0.27 10.54 -3.88
N PRO A 33 -0.42 9.94 -2.68
CA PRO A 33 -1.72 9.87 -1.99
C PRO A 33 -2.25 11.24 -1.56
N LEU A 34 -1.38 12.24 -1.35
CA LEU A 34 -1.77 13.58 -0.92
C LEU A 34 -2.51 14.36 -2.02
N THR A 35 -2.20 14.07 -3.29
CA THR A 35 -2.90 14.67 -4.43
C THR A 35 -4.18 13.92 -4.79
N GLY A 36 -4.46 12.81 -4.12
CA GLY A 36 -5.63 11.97 -4.37
C GLY A 36 -5.54 11.05 -5.59
N LYS A 37 -4.39 10.97 -6.27
CA LYS A 37 -4.20 10.10 -7.46
C LYS A 37 -4.48 8.62 -7.19
N ASN A 38 -4.24 8.15 -5.98
CA ASN A 38 -4.57 6.77 -5.58
C ASN A 38 -6.08 6.54 -5.34
N MET A 39 -6.93 7.52 -5.66
CA MET A 39 -8.39 7.44 -5.69
C MET A 39 -8.94 7.59 -7.10
N ASP A 40 -8.09 7.75 -8.12
CA ASP A 40 -8.54 7.73 -9.50
C ASP A 40 -9.20 6.38 -9.81
N ALA A 41 -10.33 6.41 -10.51
CA ALA A 41 -11.18 5.24 -10.70
C ALA A 41 -10.43 4.06 -11.35
N SER A 42 -9.52 4.34 -12.29
CA SER A 42 -8.68 3.31 -12.94
C SER A 42 -7.78 2.58 -11.94
N PHE A 43 -7.14 3.31 -11.03
CA PHE A 43 -6.31 2.72 -9.97
C PHE A 43 -7.15 2.03 -8.89
N PHE A 44 -8.27 2.66 -8.51
CA PHE A 44 -9.12 2.17 -7.44
C PHE A 44 -9.86 0.87 -7.81
N ARG A 45 -10.08 0.62 -9.11
CA ARG A 45 -10.53 -0.69 -9.63
C ARG A 45 -9.49 -1.80 -9.40
N MET A 46 -8.20 -1.48 -9.50
CA MET A 46 -7.12 -2.45 -9.23
C MET A 46 -6.98 -2.73 -7.74
N ASN A 47 -7.09 -1.70 -6.90
CA ASN A 47 -7.02 -1.83 -5.45
C ASN A 47 -8.12 -0.98 -4.77
N PRO A 48 -9.24 -1.60 -4.37
CA PRO A 48 -10.34 -0.90 -3.70
C PRO A 48 -9.99 -0.33 -2.32
N SER A 49 -8.87 -0.74 -1.71
CA SER A 49 -8.36 -0.09 -0.51
C SER A 49 -7.65 1.24 -0.82
N GLY A 50 -7.20 1.40 -2.07
CA GLY A 50 -6.37 2.49 -2.56
C GLY A 50 -5.07 2.69 -1.79
N LYS A 51 -4.59 1.66 -1.10
CA LYS A 51 -3.28 1.64 -0.46
C LYS A 51 -2.18 1.40 -1.50
N LEU A 52 -0.96 1.77 -1.13
CA LEU A 52 0.25 1.51 -1.90
C LEU A 52 1.15 0.59 -1.08
N PRO A 53 1.92 -0.30 -1.71
CA PRO A 53 2.11 -0.45 -3.15
C PRO A 53 1.01 -1.27 -3.85
N VAL A 54 0.95 -1.16 -5.19
CA VAL A 54 0.27 -2.13 -6.06
C VAL A 54 1.28 -2.62 -7.07
N PHE A 55 1.40 -3.93 -7.20
CA PHE A 55 2.32 -4.60 -8.09
C PHE A 55 1.52 -5.34 -9.16
N GLN A 56 1.89 -5.14 -10.43
CA GLN A 56 1.21 -5.75 -11.56
C GLN A 56 2.19 -6.48 -12.48
N ASN A 57 1.89 -7.73 -12.79
CA ASN A 57 2.60 -8.51 -13.80
C ASN A 57 1.61 -9.10 -14.81
N GLY A 58 1.51 -8.47 -15.99
CA GLY A 58 0.49 -8.79 -16.98
C GLY A 58 -0.93 -8.59 -16.41
N SER A 59 -1.69 -9.69 -16.35
CA SER A 59 -3.04 -9.72 -15.75
C SER A 59 -3.06 -9.90 -14.22
N HIS A 60 -1.93 -10.28 -13.60
CA HIS A 60 -1.86 -10.50 -12.16
C HIS A 60 -1.65 -9.18 -11.44
N ILE A 61 -2.56 -8.85 -10.52
CA ILE A 61 -2.50 -7.63 -9.69
C ILE A 61 -2.43 -8.05 -8.23
N LEU A 62 -1.40 -7.58 -7.53
CA LEU A 62 -1.17 -7.86 -6.12
C LEU A 62 -1.01 -6.53 -5.36
N TYR A 63 -1.61 -6.43 -4.18
CA TYR A 63 -1.54 -5.23 -3.33
C TYR A 63 -1.32 -5.53 -1.85
N ASN A 64 -1.19 -6.80 -1.48
CA ASN A 64 -0.75 -7.22 -0.16
C ASN A 64 0.78 -7.33 -0.15
N THR A 65 1.45 -6.58 0.73
CA THR A 65 2.91 -6.52 0.80
C THR A 65 3.58 -7.90 0.91
N ILE A 66 3.06 -8.80 1.76
CA ILE A 66 3.67 -10.13 1.96
C ILE A 66 3.48 -10.99 0.71
N GLU A 67 2.29 -10.97 0.11
CA GLU A 67 2.02 -11.72 -1.13
C GLU A 67 2.86 -11.23 -2.31
N ILE A 68 3.12 -9.92 -2.40
CA ILE A 68 4.01 -9.35 -3.42
C ILE A 68 5.44 -9.85 -3.22
N ILE A 69 5.96 -9.85 -1.98
CA ILE A 69 7.31 -10.36 -1.69
C ILE A 69 7.42 -11.84 -2.07
N GLN A 70 6.47 -12.66 -1.64
CA GLN A 70 6.44 -14.09 -2.00
C GLN A 70 6.29 -14.32 -3.51
N TYR A 71 5.64 -13.41 -4.23
CA TYR A 71 5.55 -13.46 -5.69
C TYR A 71 6.90 -13.14 -6.35
N ILE A 72 7.60 -12.12 -5.85
CA ILE A 72 8.95 -11.74 -6.31
C ILE A 72 9.94 -12.89 -6.07
N GLU A 73 9.93 -13.49 -4.88
CA GLU A 73 10.79 -14.64 -4.56
C GLU A 73 10.55 -15.81 -5.54
N ARG A 74 9.29 -16.12 -5.86
CA ARG A 74 8.96 -17.18 -6.83
C ARG A 74 9.50 -16.86 -8.23
N ILE A 75 9.44 -15.61 -8.66
CA ILE A 75 10.05 -15.18 -9.94
C ILE A 75 11.57 -15.35 -9.91
N ALA A 76 12.22 -14.96 -8.80
CA ALA A 76 13.65 -15.06 -8.63
C ALA A 76 14.14 -16.52 -8.67
N VAL A 77 13.40 -17.44 -8.05
CA VAL A 77 13.67 -18.90 -8.11
C VAL A 77 13.61 -19.42 -9.53
N VAL A 78 12.58 -19.07 -10.28
CA VAL A 78 12.43 -19.51 -11.67
C VAL A 78 13.53 -18.92 -12.57
N SER A 79 13.93 -17.68 -12.32
CA SER A 79 14.91 -16.97 -13.15
C SER A 79 16.36 -17.41 -12.88
N SER A 80 16.67 -17.83 -11.66
CA SER A 80 18.01 -18.30 -11.25
C SER A 80 18.25 -19.80 -11.48
N GLY A 81 17.26 -20.55 -11.97
CA GLY A 81 17.37 -22.00 -12.16
C GLY A 81 17.36 -22.82 -10.86
N GLY A 82 17.05 -22.21 -9.73
CA GLY A 82 16.86 -22.89 -8.44
C GLY A 82 18.11 -23.08 -7.57
N ASP A 83 19.29 -22.69 -8.05
CA ASP A 83 20.54 -22.96 -7.33
C ASP A 83 20.91 -21.92 -6.25
N ASP A 84 20.35 -20.69 -6.31
CA ASP A 84 20.76 -19.59 -5.40
C ASP A 84 19.59 -18.86 -4.70
N ALA A 85 18.39 -18.85 -5.29
CA ALA A 85 17.23 -18.17 -4.71
C ALA A 85 16.50 -19.07 -3.68
N LYS A 86 16.44 -18.62 -2.42
CA LYS A 86 15.70 -19.30 -1.34
C LYS A 86 14.34 -18.64 -1.13
N LEU A 87 13.28 -19.46 -1.10
CA LEU A 87 11.97 -19.01 -0.64
C LEU A 87 12.03 -18.67 0.86
N SER A 88 11.25 -17.68 1.28
CA SER A 88 11.09 -17.35 2.69
C SER A 88 10.71 -18.58 3.51
N SER A 89 11.49 -18.86 4.56
CA SER A 89 11.16 -19.93 5.50
C SER A 89 9.87 -19.60 6.26
N ARG A 90 9.24 -20.61 6.84
CA ARG A 90 8.02 -20.42 7.65
C ARG A 90 8.25 -19.42 8.79
N GLU A 91 9.41 -19.48 9.45
CA GLU A 91 9.77 -18.56 10.54
C GLU A 91 9.86 -17.11 10.05
N VAL A 92 10.43 -16.88 8.86
CA VAL A 92 10.50 -15.54 8.25
C VAL A 92 9.10 -15.02 7.95
N LEU A 93 8.21 -15.85 7.41
CA LEU A 93 6.82 -15.46 7.15
C LEU A 93 6.08 -15.09 8.45
N GLU A 94 6.25 -15.88 9.51
CA GLU A 94 5.67 -15.58 10.83
C GLU A 94 6.14 -14.21 11.35
N TRP A 95 7.43 -13.89 11.21
CA TRP A 95 7.97 -12.58 11.56
C TRP A 95 7.43 -11.45 10.68
N MET A 96 7.34 -11.66 9.36
CA MET A 96 6.77 -10.66 8.44
C MET A 96 5.33 -10.33 8.80
N HIS A 97 4.52 -11.34 9.11
CA HIS A 97 3.14 -11.16 9.57
C HIS A 97 3.08 -10.36 10.88
N LYS A 98 3.90 -10.72 11.87
CA LYS A 98 3.98 -10.01 13.15
C LYS A 98 4.36 -8.53 12.98
N VAL A 99 5.29 -8.23 12.07
CA VAL A 99 5.66 -6.84 11.75
C VAL A 99 4.54 -6.10 11.05
N GLN A 100 3.77 -6.78 10.18
CA GLN A 100 2.64 -6.17 9.47
C GLN A 100 1.40 -5.92 10.35
N GLU A 101 1.24 -6.67 11.44
CA GLU A 101 0.19 -6.39 12.44
C GLU A 101 0.38 -5.03 13.11
N TRP A 102 1.63 -4.60 13.26
CA TRP A 102 1.95 -3.27 13.76
C TRP A 102 1.71 -2.22 12.69
N ASN A 103 0.80 -1.27 12.96
CA ASN A 103 0.50 -0.19 12.03
C ASN A 103 1.40 1.04 12.31
N PRO A 104 2.43 1.30 11.48
CA PRO A 104 3.38 2.38 11.71
C PRO A 104 2.73 3.77 11.65
N LYS A 105 1.56 3.91 11.01
CA LYS A 105 0.88 5.20 10.90
C LYS A 105 0.49 5.76 12.27
N TYR A 106 0.08 4.91 13.21
CA TYR A 106 -0.25 5.37 14.55
C TYR A 106 0.97 5.96 15.24
N PHE A 107 2.08 5.23 15.22
CA PHE A 107 3.35 5.68 15.78
C PHE A 107 3.84 7.00 15.15
N THR A 108 3.83 7.09 13.82
CA THR A 108 4.27 8.31 13.14
C THR A 108 3.36 9.49 13.46
N LEU A 109 2.04 9.33 13.38
CA LEU A 109 1.09 10.43 13.54
C LEU A 109 0.91 10.85 15.01
N SER A 110 1.07 9.95 15.98
CA SER A 110 0.98 10.28 17.41
C SER A 110 2.16 11.17 17.86
N ARG A 111 3.34 10.99 17.26
CA ARG A 111 4.54 11.79 17.53
C ARG A 111 4.61 13.12 16.78
N ILE A 112 3.75 13.34 15.79
CA ILE A 112 3.65 14.64 15.09
C ILE A 112 2.89 15.63 15.97
N PRO A 113 3.41 16.86 16.18
CA PRO A 113 2.68 17.91 16.90
C PRO A 113 1.31 18.16 16.27
N GLU A 114 0.29 18.37 17.11
CA GLU A 114 -1.12 18.47 16.68
C GLU A 114 -1.33 19.49 15.55
N LYS A 115 -0.65 20.65 15.61
CA LYS A 115 -0.69 21.69 14.57
C LYS A 115 -0.28 21.23 13.17
N HIS A 116 0.50 20.15 13.06
CA HIS A 116 0.96 19.57 11.80
C HIS A 116 0.31 18.22 11.49
N ARG A 117 -0.56 17.71 12.37
CA ARG A 117 -1.22 16.43 12.16
C ARG A 117 -2.29 16.60 11.08
N LEU A 118 -1.97 16.14 9.88
CA LEU A 118 -2.89 16.19 8.75
C LEU A 118 -3.93 15.06 8.87
N TYR A 119 -5.11 15.44 9.32
CA TYR A 119 -6.33 14.66 9.20
C TYR A 119 -6.77 14.58 7.72
N VAL A 120 -7.74 13.74 7.40
CA VAL A 120 -8.42 13.65 6.10
C VAL A 120 -8.86 15.07 5.70
N SER A 121 -8.09 15.62 4.77
CA SER A 121 -8.25 17.02 4.40
C SER A 121 -9.61 17.24 3.74
N LYS A 122 -10.09 18.49 3.79
CA LYS A 122 -11.29 18.90 3.04
C LYS A 122 -11.16 18.52 1.56
N PHE A 123 -9.96 18.69 0.99
CA PHE A 123 -9.64 18.31 -0.38
C PHE A 123 -9.89 16.81 -0.64
N ILE A 124 -9.32 15.92 0.19
CA ILE A 124 -9.48 14.47 0.00
C ILE A 124 -10.95 14.05 0.11
N ARG A 125 -11.72 14.64 1.03
CA ARG A 125 -13.18 14.39 1.13
C ARG A 125 -13.91 14.77 -0.15
N GLN A 126 -13.61 15.94 -0.70
CA GLN A 126 -14.23 16.41 -1.93
C GLN A 126 -13.84 15.55 -3.14
N VAL A 127 -12.58 15.13 -3.23
CA VAL A 127 -12.13 14.17 -4.26
C VAL A 127 -12.93 12.87 -4.15
N VAL A 128 -13.05 12.31 -2.96
CA VAL A 128 -13.82 11.06 -2.75
C VAL A 128 -15.28 11.22 -3.16
N ILE A 129 -15.94 12.32 -2.78
CA ILE A 129 -17.33 12.60 -3.15
C ILE A 129 -17.48 12.75 -4.67
N ALA A 130 -16.58 13.49 -5.32
CA ALA A 130 -16.59 13.64 -6.77
C ALA A 130 -16.42 12.29 -7.48
N ARG A 131 -15.48 11.46 -7.03
CA ARG A 131 -15.25 10.11 -7.60
C ARG A 131 -16.45 9.17 -7.40
N MET A 132 -17.18 9.29 -6.29
CA MET A 132 -18.42 8.54 -6.08
C MET A 132 -19.51 8.95 -7.08
N ALA A 133 -19.62 10.24 -7.39
CA ALA A 133 -20.59 10.74 -8.36
C ALA A 133 -20.22 10.32 -9.80
N GLU A 134 -18.93 10.35 -10.15
CA GLU A 134 -18.42 9.95 -11.46
C GLU A 134 -18.47 8.44 -11.69
N CYS A 135 -18.23 7.63 -10.66
CA CYS A 135 -18.18 6.17 -10.73
C CYS A 135 -19.05 5.55 -9.62
N PRO A 136 -20.39 5.51 -9.79
CA PRO A 136 -21.32 4.99 -8.78
C PRO A 136 -21.07 3.53 -8.38
N ASP A 137 -20.52 2.73 -9.29
CA ASP A 137 -20.17 1.33 -9.05
C ASP A 137 -19.05 1.16 -8.00
N LEU A 138 -18.14 2.13 -7.89
CA LEU A 138 -17.08 2.16 -6.89
C LEU A 138 -17.48 2.87 -5.58
N ALA A 139 -18.68 3.44 -5.51
CA ALA A 139 -19.09 4.29 -4.41
C ALA A 139 -18.99 3.60 -3.04
N SER A 140 -19.34 2.32 -2.94
CA SER A 140 -19.25 1.54 -1.70
C SER A 140 -17.80 1.42 -1.19
N SER A 141 -16.85 1.18 -2.09
CA SER A 141 -15.42 1.11 -1.80
C SER A 141 -14.86 2.46 -1.36
N TYR A 142 -15.26 3.54 -2.04
CA TYR A 142 -14.90 4.91 -1.64
C TYR A 142 -15.43 5.26 -0.24
N HIS A 143 -16.67 4.86 0.09
CA HIS A 143 -17.26 5.08 1.42
C HIS A 143 -16.48 4.33 2.49
N ARG A 144 -16.13 3.06 2.22
CA ARG A 144 -15.33 2.25 3.13
C ARG A 144 -13.98 2.89 3.42
N ARG A 145 -13.28 3.37 2.40
CA ARG A 145 -12.00 4.05 2.55
C ARG A 145 -12.12 5.31 3.41
N LEU A 146 -13.15 6.13 3.17
CA LEU A 146 -13.37 7.34 3.97
C LEU A 146 -13.65 6.99 5.44
N LYS A 147 -14.46 5.95 5.68
CA LYS A 147 -14.75 5.43 7.03
C LYS A 147 -13.49 4.95 7.74
N ASP A 148 -12.62 4.21 7.06
CA ASP A 148 -11.36 3.72 7.63
C ASP A 148 -10.39 4.87 7.97
N ALA A 149 -10.40 5.92 7.16
CA ALA A 149 -9.64 7.13 7.43
C ALA A 149 -10.16 7.81 8.72
N TYR A 150 -11.47 8.02 8.87
CA TYR A 150 -12.05 8.57 10.10
C TYR A 150 -11.77 7.73 11.35
N LYS A 151 -11.88 6.40 11.26
CA LYS A 151 -11.51 5.49 12.36
C LYS A 151 -10.05 5.67 12.79
N THR A 152 -9.16 5.91 11.84
CA THR A 152 -7.74 6.16 12.13
C THR A 152 -7.57 7.47 12.89
N GLU A 153 -8.30 8.52 12.51
CA GLU A 153 -8.29 9.80 13.22
C GLU A 153 -8.85 9.69 14.64
N GLU A 154 -9.94 8.96 14.82
CA GLU A 154 -10.54 8.72 16.13
C GLU A 154 -9.56 7.99 17.06
N LYS A 155 -8.88 6.95 16.55
CA LYS A 155 -7.84 6.24 17.32
C LYS A 155 -6.68 7.16 17.72
N LEU A 156 -6.27 8.09 16.86
CA LEU A 156 -5.18 9.04 17.18
C LEU A 156 -5.55 10.08 18.26
N LYS A 157 -6.83 10.19 18.63
CA LYS A 157 -7.26 11.02 19.76
C LYS A 157 -7.12 10.29 21.10
N ASP A 158 -7.00 8.97 21.11
CA ASP A 158 -6.78 8.20 22.33
C ASP A 158 -5.33 8.41 22.82
N PRO A 159 -5.11 8.94 24.03
CA PRO A 159 -3.77 9.17 24.57
C PRO A 159 -2.97 7.87 24.81
N LYS A 160 -3.61 6.69 24.73
CA LYS A 160 -2.96 5.39 24.89
C LYS A 160 -2.38 4.80 23.59
N VAL A 161 -2.56 5.48 22.45
CA VAL A 161 -2.14 5.04 21.10
C VAL A 161 -0.73 5.51 20.73
#